data_AF-A0A8R7RBC6-F1
#
_entry.id   AF-A0A8R7RBC6-F1
#
_cell.length_a   1.000
_cell.length_b   1.000
_cell.length_c   1.000
_cell.angle_alpha   90.00
_cell.angle_beta   90.00
_cell.angle_gamma   90.00
#
_symmetry.space_group_name_H-M   'P 1'
#
loop_
_entity.id
_entity.type
_entity.pdbx_description
1 polymer ?
#
loop_
_entity_poly.entity_id
_entity_poly.type
_entity_poly.pdbx_seq_one_letter_code
_entity_poly.pdbx_strand_id
1 'polypeptide(L)'
;MPRSCRFLVFLGVWWLPLMLAGAEEQQDKGCSRSASNCGNLNISDPFWLPDWNVGRSCGPSDFEVTCFGNAPVLQSSLGIGFKIIDISYGERSLRVVDGGKLDLFPGSERCRLPVWNTSVKLGHPFTIDPGSLSLILYNCTDGAAAAAWASATSRDRELVQTTMGCGDEMKVLASAGVPYDATGSYAGYALEGCDAIIVPVMGSSAGKANASYYKQLIDDGFRLTWEGPTLPAPA
;
A
#
# COMPACT_ATOMS: atom_id res chain seq x y z
N MET A 1 -15.18 38.08 -84.36
CA MET A 1 -16.31 38.27 -83.42
C MET A 1 -16.47 36.98 -82.61
N PRO A 2 -16.64 37.01 -81.29
CA PRO A 2 -15.72 37.62 -80.32
C PRO A 2 -15.39 36.67 -79.15
N ARG A 3 -14.50 37.16 -78.25
CA ARG A 3 -14.33 36.85 -76.81
C ARG A 3 -13.56 35.55 -76.47
N SER A 4 -12.31 35.63 -76.02
CA SER A 4 -11.84 36.17 -74.73
C SER A 4 -12.52 35.48 -73.54
N CYS A 5 -11.77 34.72 -72.76
CA CYS A 5 -11.29 35.11 -71.42
C CYS A 5 -11.16 33.88 -70.49
N ARG A 6 -9.94 33.71 -69.99
CA ARG A 6 -9.56 33.28 -68.63
C ARG A 6 -9.72 31.80 -68.24
N PHE A 7 -8.55 31.19 -68.11
CA PHE A 7 -8.22 30.12 -67.18
C PHE A 7 -8.84 30.38 -65.80
N LEU A 8 -9.59 29.39 -65.29
CA LEU A 8 -9.84 29.22 -63.87
C LEU A 8 -9.49 27.78 -63.51
N VAL A 9 -8.27 27.63 -63.00
CA VAL A 9 -7.79 26.46 -62.28
C VAL A 9 -8.60 26.38 -60.98
N PHE A 10 -9.52 25.44 -60.88
CA PHE A 10 -10.12 25.09 -59.60
C PHE A 10 -9.23 24.07 -58.91
N LEU A 11 -8.21 24.57 -58.19
CA LEU A 11 -7.56 23.84 -57.10
C LEU A 11 -8.56 23.77 -55.96
N GLY A 12 -9.46 22.78 -56.01
CA GLY A 12 -10.34 22.41 -54.91
C GLY A 12 -9.55 21.72 -53.82
N VAL A 13 -8.77 22.50 -53.08
CA VAL A 13 -8.09 22.04 -51.88
C VAL A 13 -9.14 21.84 -50.81
N TRP A 14 -9.52 20.58 -50.57
CA TRP A 14 -10.37 20.20 -49.45
C TRP A 14 -9.52 20.23 -48.17
N TRP A 15 -9.14 21.41 -47.72
CA TRP A 15 -8.70 21.62 -46.35
C TRP A 15 -9.95 21.56 -45.47
N LEU A 16 -10.33 20.35 -45.04
CA LEU A 16 -11.00 20.28 -43.75
C LEU A 16 -9.96 20.74 -42.72
N PRO A 17 -10.26 21.72 -41.87
CA PRO A 17 -9.40 21.99 -40.74
C PRO A 17 -9.36 20.69 -39.93
N LEU A 18 -8.17 20.12 -39.77
CA LEU A 18 -7.90 19.27 -38.62
C LEU A 18 -8.18 20.17 -37.42
N MET A 19 -9.40 20.07 -36.89
CA MET A 19 -9.70 20.55 -35.57
C MET A 19 -8.80 19.71 -34.67
N LEU A 20 -7.64 20.26 -34.32
CA LEU A 20 -6.98 19.94 -33.06
C LEU A 20 -8.03 20.21 -32.01
N ALA A 21 -8.81 19.17 -31.69
CA ALA A 21 -9.51 19.10 -30.43
C ALA A 21 -8.39 19.18 -29.39
N GLY A 22 -8.12 20.40 -28.91
CA GLY A 22 -7.49 20.55 -27.61
C GLY A 22 -8.33 19.69 -26.69
N ALA A 23 -7.68 18.74 -26.03
CA ALA A 23 -8.30 18.06 -24.91
C ALA A 23 -8.57 19.17 -23.89
N GLU A 24 -9.75 19.78 -23.96
CA GLU A 24 -10.32 20.47 -22.81
C GLU A 24 -10.38 19.40 -21.74
N GLU A 25 -9.51 19.55 -20.75
CA GLU A 25 -9.62 18.87 -19.48
C GLU A 25 -11.05 19.12 -19.02
N GLN A 26 -11.92 18.11 -19.18
CA GLN A 26 -13.25 18.15 -18.60
C GLN A 26 -13.03 18.32 -17.11
N GLN A 27 -13.18 19.57 -16.65
CA GLN A 27 -13.22 19.91 -15.26
C GLN A 27 -14.53 19.33 -14.75
N ASP A 28 -14.46 18.05 -14.42
CA ASP A 28 -15.55 17.29 -13.85
C ASP A 28 -15.97 17.98 -12.55
N LYS A 29 -17.11 18.65 -12.58
CA LYS A 29 -17.63 19.52 -11.51
C LYS A 29 -17.93 18.80 -10.18
N GLY A 30 -17.53 17.53 -10.02
CA GLY A 30 -17.75 16.74 -8.81
C GLY A 30 -16.47 16.22 -8.13
N CYS A 31 -15.34 16.15 -8.83
CA CYS A 31 -14.08 15.68 -8.27
C CYS A 31 -13.08 16.83 -8.28
N SER A 32 -12.98 17.54 -7.16
CA SER A 32 -11.92 18.53 -7.02
C SER A 32 -10.58 17.79 -6.92
N ARG A 33 -9.77 17.86 -7.99
CA ARG A 33 -8.36 17.42 -7.98
C ARG A 33 -7.48 18.29 -7.06
N SER A 34 -8.07 19.28 -6.40
CA SER A 34 -7.37 20.11 -5.42
C SER A 34 -6.99 19.28 -4.21
N ALA A 35 -5.74 19.44 -3.78
CA ALA A 35 -5.25 18.83 -2.57
C ALA A 35 -6.15 19.16 -1.36
N SER A 36 -6.40 18.15 -0.53
CA SER A 36 -7.30 18.22 0.62
C SER A 36 -6.63 17.62 1.85
N ASN A 37 -6.82 18.24 3.01
CA ASN A 37 -6.18 17.78 4.23
C ASN A 37 -6.95 16.63 4.89
N CYS A 38 -6.21 15.63 5.35
CA CYS A 38 -6.68 14.63 6.31
C CYS A 38 -5.70 14.58 7.49
N GLY A 39 -6.11 15.15 8.63
CA GLY A 39 -5.20 15.41 9.74
C GLY A 39 -4.06 16.33 9.31
N ASN A 40 -2.82 15.84 9.43
CA ASN A 40 -1.62 16.60 9.09
C ASN A 40 -1.11 16.35 7.66
N LEU A 41 -1.77 15.46 6.91
CA LEU A 41 -1.35 15.12 5.55
C LEU A 41 -2.20 15.84 4.51
N ASN A 42 -1.54 16.34 3.48
CA ASN A 42 -2.16 16.91 2.31
C ASN A 42 -2.34 15.80 1.25
N ILE A 43 -3.58 15.38 1.04
CA ILE A 43 -3.95 14.33 0.09
C ILE A 43 -4.22 14.97 -1.27
N SER A 44 -3.42 14.60 -2.25
CA SER A 44 -3.46 15.08 -3.62
C SER A 44 -3.17 13.94 -4.60
N ASP A 45 -3.41 14.22 -5.89
CA ASP A 45 -3.18 13.29 -7.00
C ASP A 45 -1.83 12.54 -6.87
N PRO A 46 -1.82 11.20 -7.04
CA PRO A 46 -2.91 10.34 -7.50
C PRO A 46 -3.92 9.91 -6.42
N PHE A 47 -3.67 10.25 -5.15
CA PHE A 47 -4.56 9.91 -4.04
C PHE A 47 -5.79 10.81 -4.02
N TRP A 48 -6.92 10.24 -3.62
CA TRP A 48 -8.18 10.97 -3.55
C TRP A 48 -9.02 10.56 -2.35
N LEU A 49 -9.84 11.48 -1.87
CA LEU A 49 -10.79 11.26 -0.78
C LEU A 49 -12.19 11.07 -1.39
N PRO A 50 -12.97 10.07 -0.94
CA PRO A 50 -14.35 9.94 -1.40
C PRO A 50 -15.21 11.10 -0.86
N ASP A 51 -16.02 11.70 -1.74
CA ASP A 51 -17.09 12.59 -1.30
C ASP A 51 -18.35 11.78 -1.02
N TRP A 52 -18.57 11.46 0.27
CA TRP A 52 -19.75 10.71 0.71
C TRP A 52 -21.08 11.42 0.44
N ASN A 53 -21.11 12.74 0.21
CA ASN A 53 -22.33 13.45 -0.10
C ASN A 53 -22.77 13.23 -1.56
N VAL A 54 -21.80 13.03 -2.45
CA VAL A 54 -22.02 12.89 -3.89
C VAL A 54 -21.96 11.41 -4.32
N GLY A 55 -21.34 10.55 -3.52
CA GLY A 55 -21.23 9.10 -3.77
C GLY A 55 -20.41 8.77 -5.02
N ARG A 56 -19.54 9.68 -5.46
CA ARG A 56 -18.77 9.58 -6.70
C ARG A 56 -17.30 9.21 -6.40
N SER A 57 -16.78 8.23 -7.14
CA SER A 57 -15.34 7.90 -7.15
C SER A 57 -14.56 8.93 -7.97
N CYS A 58 -13.43 9.39 -7.44
CA CYS A 58 -12.60 10.42 -8.06
C CYS A 58 -11.28 9.92 -8.65
N GLY A 59 -11.06 8.61 -8.63
CA GLY A 59 -9.88 7.97 -9.20
C GLY A 59 -9.94 6.45 -9.05
N PRO A 60 -8.83 5.75 -9.35
CA PRO A 60 -8.71 4.31 -9.12
C PRO A 60 -8.88 3.96 -7.64
N SER A 61 -9.58 2.87 -7.34
CA SER A 61 -9.86 2.43 -5.96
C SER A 61 -8.62 2.17 -5.13
N ASP A 62 -7.52 1.74 -5.76
CA ASP A 62 -6.26 1.48 -5.05
C ASP A 62 -5.66 2.75 -4.46
N PHE A 63 -5.95 3.93 -5.04
CA PHE A 63 -5.51 5.23 -4.54
C PHE A 63 -6.55 5.93 -3.63
N GLU A 64 -7.65 5.25 -3.30
CA GLU A 64 -8.67 5.79 -2.40
C GLU A 64 -8.12 5.88 -0.97
N VAL A 65 -8.22 7.07 -0.39
CA VAL A 65 -7.88 7.34 1.00
C VAL A 65 -9.16 7.70 1.74
N THR A 66 -9.43 7.04 2.86
CA THR A 66 -10.49 7.47 3.79
C THR A 66 -9.86 8.24 4.95
N CYS A 67 -10.60 9.21 5.50
CA CYS A 67 -10.15 10.00 6.64
C CYS A 67 -11.00 9.68 7.87
N PHE A 68 -10.53 8.75 8.70
CA PHE A 68 -11.26 8.37 9.92
C PHE A 68 -10.66 9.07 11.13
N GLY A 69 -11.40 10.00 11.74
CA GLY A 69 -10.94 10.72 12.94
C GLY A 69 -9.59 11.42 12.74
N ASN A 70 -9.41 12.05 11.57
CA ASN A 70 -8.17 12.69 11.12
C ASN A 70 -7.00 11.73 10.80
N ALA A 71 -7.22 10.42 10.80
CA ALA A 71 -6.23 9.44 10.34
C ALA A 71 -6.49 9.06 8.87
N PRO A 72 -5.55 9.35 7.95
CA PRO A 72 -5.66 8.91 6.56
C PRO A 72 -5.38 7.41 6.47
N VAL A 73 -6.24 6.69 5.75
CA VAL A 73 -6.16 5.24 5.56
C VAL A 73 -6.29 4.92 4.07
N LEU A 74 -5.21 4.44 3.47
CA LEU A 74 -5.24 3.86 2.13
C LEU A 74 -6.09 2.60 2.16
N GLN A 75 -7.10 2.55 1.29
CA GLN A 75 -8.02 1.42 1.26
C GLN A 75 -7.35 0.16 0.70
N SER A 76 -7.87 -0.98 1.13
CA SER A 76 -7.53 -2.30 0.63
C SER A 76 -8.82 -3.06 0.43
N SER A 77 -8.92 -3.86 -0.63
CA SER A 77 -10.03 -4.79 -0.82
C SER A 77 -10.10 -5.86 0.28
N LEU A 78 -9.01 -6.03 1.04
CA LEU A 78 -8.88 -6.97 2.15
C LEU A 78 -8.54 -6.27 3.47
N GLY A 79 -9.34 -6.50 4.50
CA GLY A 79 -9.09 -6.03 5.86
C GLY A 79 -9.29 -4.51 6.04
N ILE A 80 -8.56 -3.90 6.97
CA ILE A 80 -8.74 -2.50 7.40
C ILE A 80 -7.97 -1.48 6.54
N GLY A 81 -7.20 -1.95 5.55
CA GLY A 81 -6.32 -1.08 4.76
C GLY A 81 -5.02 -0.75 5.49
N PHE A 82 -4.43 0.41 5.14
CA PHE A 82 -3.14 0.87 5.62
C PHE A 82 -3.23 2.30 6.13
N LYS A 83 -2.91 2.51 7.41
CA LYS A 83 -2.82 3.85 7.97
C LYS A 83 -1.60 4.56 7.37
N ILE A 84 -1.80 5.74 6.81
CA ILE A 84 -0.72 6.53 6.20
C ILE A 84 -0.06 7.38 7.28
N ILE A 85 1.26 7.28 7.42
CA ILE A 85 2.08 8.11 8.31
C ILE A 85 2.54 9.36 7.56
N ASP A 86 3.13 9.18 6.38
CA ASP A 86 3.66 10.25 5.54
C ASP A 86 3.60 9.88 4.06
N ILE A 87 3.64 10.92 3.21
CA ILE A 87 3.62 10.80 1.75
C ILE A 87 4.72 11.71 1.19
N SER A 88 5.59 11.14 0.36
CA SER A 88 6.56 11.87 -0.46
C SER A 88 6.14 11.76 -1.93
N TYR A 89 5.53 12.83 -2.44
CA TYR A 89 5.09 12.91 -3.84
C TYR A 89 6.27 12.93 -4.83
N GLY A 90 7.37 13.61 -4.46
CA GLY A 90 8.57 13.67 -5.29
C GLY A 90 9.25 12.31 -5.46
N GLU A 91 9.28 11.50 -4.40
CA GLU A 91 9.85 10.15 -4.42
C GLU A 91 8.84 9.06 -4.82
N ARG A 92 7.57 9.44 -4.98
CA ARG A 92 6.44 8.52 -5.18
C ARG A 92 6.43 7.39 -4.15
N SER A 93 6.53 7.76 -2.88
CA SER A 93 6.53 6.81 -1.77
C SER A 93 5.67 7.26 -0.60
N LEU A 94 5.17 6.29 0.14
CA LEU A 94 4.39 6.51 1.36
C LEU A 94 4.91 5.60 2.47
N ARG A 95 4.95 6.11 3.70
CA ARG A 95 5.17 5.28 4.89
C ARG A 95 3.83 4.92 5.49
N VAL A 96 3.62 3.63 5.71
CA VAL A 96 2.31 3.12 6.16
C VAL A 96 2.43 2.07 7.26
N VAL A 97 1.35 1.93 8.03
CA VAL A 97 1.16 0.85 8.99
C VAL A 97 0.01 -0.05 8.55
N ASP A 98 0.21 -1.36 8.59
CA ASP A 98 -0.86 -2.32 8.34
C ASP A 98 -1.87 -2.29 9.50
N GLY A 99 -3.05 -1.69 9.27
CA GLY A 99 -4.07 -1.54 10.30
C GLY A 99 -4.56 -2.87 10.89
N GLY A 100 -4.52 -3.95 10.11
CA GLY A 100 -4.87 -5.28 10.61
C GLY A 100 -3.85 -5.85 11.62
N LYS A 101 -2.60 -5.37 11.60
CA LYS A 101 -1.58 -5.78 12.58
C LYS A 101 -1.69 -5.00 13.88
N LEU A 102 -2.14 -3.76 13.83
CA LEU A 102 -2.45 -2.97 15.02
C LEU A 102 -3.58 -3.59 15.84
N ASP A 103 -4.54 -4.22 15.16
CA ASP A 103 -5.68 -4.88 15.82
C ASP A 103 -5.32 -6.15 16.59
N LEU A 104 -4.09 -6.64 16.44
CA LEU A 104 -3.57 -7.75 17.24
C LEU A 104 -2.96 -7.30 18.57
N PHE A 105 -2.80 -6.00 18.81
CA PHE A 105 -2.31 -5.52 20.09
C PHE A 105 -3.37 -5.68 21.20
N PRO A 106 -2.95 -5.96 22.45
CA PRO A 106 -3.86 -6.04 23.58
C PRO A 106 -4.75 -4.81 23.70
N GLY A 107 -6.04 -5.03 23.95
CA GLY A 107 -7.01 -3.95 24.12
C GLY A 107 -7.59 -3.41 22.81
N SER A 108 -7.19 -3.93 21.63
CA SER A 108 -7.96 -3.66 20.42
C SER A 108 -9.31 -4.38 20.45
N GLU A 109 -10.39 -3.60 20.41
CA GLU A 109 -11.76 -4.13 20.25
C GLU A 109 -12.01 -4.68 18.85
N ARG A 110 -11.08 -4.48 17.92
CA ARG A 110 -11.21 -4.79 16.50
C ARG A 110 -10.40 -6.01 16.10
N CYS A 111 -10.04 -6.89 17.03
CA CYS A 111 -9.32 -8.12 16.70
C CYS A 111 -10.05 -8.92 15.61
N ARG A 112 -9.55 -8.83 14.38
CA ARG A 112 -10.18 -9.38 13.17
C ARG A 112 -9.32 -10.50 12.63
N LEU A 113 -9.89 -11.69 12.63
CA LEU A 113 -9.36 -12.85 11.90
C LEU A 113 -10.10 -12.97 10.56
N PRO A 114 -9.44 -13.47 9.50
CA PRO A 114 -8.06 -13.96 9.46
C PRO A 114 -7.01 -12.84 9.34
N VAL A 115 -5.81 -13.10 9.86
CA VAL A 115 -4.64 -12.20 9.69
C VAL A 115 -3.90 -12.60 8.42
N TRP A 116 -3.86 -11.71 7.45
CA TRP A 116 -3.19 -11.94 6.17
C TRP A 116 -1.74 -11.46 6.16
N ASN A 117 -0.94 -12.05 5.28
CA ASN A 117 0.31 -11.43 4.83
C ASN A 117 0.03 -10.03 4.31
N THR A 118 0.85 -9.07 4.73
CA THR A 118 0.62 -7.66 4.39
C THR A 118 0.64 -7.42 2.88
N SER A 119 1.48 -8.14 2.13
CA SER A 119 1.54 -8.03 0.67
C SER A 119 0.26 -8.42 -0.05
N VAL A 120 -0.52 -9.37 0.49
CA VAL A 120 -1.78 -9.83 -0.13
C VAL A 120 -2.86 -8.74 -0.07
N LYS A 121 -2.77 -7.86 0.93
CA LYS A 121 -3.67 -6.70 1.06
C LYS A 121 -3.31 -5.55 0.12
N LEU A 122 -2.15 -5.61 -0.53
CA LEU A 122 -1.65 -4.50 -1.33
C LEU A 122 -2.15 -4.62 -2.77
N GLY A 123 -2.85 -3.60 -3.25
CA GLY A 123 -3.27 -3.48 -4.65
C GLY A 123 -2.16 -2.93 -5.55
N HIS A 124 -2.25 -3.21 -6.85
CA HIS A 124 -1.43 -2.51 -7.84
C HIS A 124 -1.90 -1.04 -7.90
N PRO A 125 -1.02 -0.03 -8.00
CA PRO A 125 0.39 -0.07 -8.41
C PRO A 125 1.41 0.01 -7.26
N PHE A 126 1.02 -0.35 -6.04
CA PHE A 126 1.93 -0.24 -4.90
C PHE A 126 2.90 -1.42 -4.82
N THR A 127 4.13 -1.13 -4.45
CA THR A 127 5.19 -2.10 -4.20
C THR A 127 5.83 -1.81 -2.85
N ILE A 128 6.16 -2.86 -2.09
CA ILE A 128 6.92 -2.73 -0.84
C ILE A 128 8.37 -2.43 -1.18
N ASP A 129 8.97 -1.45 -0.50
CA ASP A 129 10.35 -1.05 -0.73
C ASP A 129 11.31 -2.26 -0.56
N PRO A 130 12.17 -2.57 -1.55
CA PRO A 130 13.14 -3.66 -1.47
C PRO A 130 14.13 -3.55 -0.30
N GLY A 131 14.32 -2.35 0.26
CA GLY A 131 15.12 -2.12 1.46
C GLY A 131 14.41 -2.50 2.78
N SER A 132 13.17 -2.97 2.71
CA SER A 132 12.40 -3.41 3.89
C SER A 132 12.93 -4.73 4.46
N LEU A 133 12.72 -4.93 5.76
CA LEU A 133 12.93 -6.21 6.43
C LEU A 133 11.59 -6.90 6.67
N SER A 134 11.61 -8.20 6.96
CA SER A 134 10.44 -8.93 7.44
C SER A 134 10.46 -9.07 8.95
N LEU A 135 9.37 -8.61 9.58
CA LEU A 135 8.88 -9.13 10.84
C LEU A 135 7.93 -10.29 10.52
N ILE A 136 8.20 -11.46 11.09
CA ILE A 136 7.38 -12.65 10.90
C ILE A 136 6.64 -12.92 12.19
N LEU A 137 5.32 -12.91 12.13
CA LEU A 137 4.44 -13.25 13.24
C LEU A 137 3.95 -14.69 13.05
N TYR A 138 4.04 -15.49 14.11
CA TYR A 138 3.65 -16.88 14.13
C TYR A 138 2.40 -17.05 14.95
N ASN A 139 1.27 -17.31 14.31
CA ASN A 139 0.05 -17.68 15.00
C ASN A 139 0.07 -19.19 15.29
N CYS A 140 0.38 -19.56 16.53
CA CYS A 140 0.51 -20.94 16.97
C CYS A 140 -0.62 -21.35 17.90
N THR A 141 -0.93 -22.65 17.90
CA THR A 141 -1.63 -23.28 19.03
C THR A 141 -0.70 -23.39 20.25
N ASP A 142 -1.25 -23.49 21.48
CA ASP A 142 -0.46 -23.52 22.72
C ASP A 142 0.70 -24.53 22.72
N GLY A 143 0.43 -25.79 22.34
CA GLY A 143 1.45 -26.84 22.27
C GLY A 143 2.50 -26.58 21.19
N ALA A 144 2.08 -26.05 20.04
CA ALA A 144 2.96 -25.71 18.94
C ALA A 144 3.88 -24.54 19.29
N ALA A 145 3.40 -23.53 20.02
CA ALA A 145 4.20 -22.38 20.44
C ALA A 145 5.39 -22.80 21.32
N ALA A 146 5.15 -23.69 22.29
CA ALA A 146 6.21 -24.21 23.16
C ALA A 146 7.26 -25.02 22.39
N ALA A 147 6.80 -25.90 21.47
CA ALA A 147 7.68 -26.68 20.61
C ALA A 147 8.50 -25.80 19.65
N ALA A 148 7.87 -24.80 19.04
CA ALA A 148 8.50 -23.82 18.16
C ALA A 148 9.61 -23.06 18.88
N TRP A 149 9.33 -22.54 20.08
CA TRP A 149 10.30 -21.82 20.90
C TRP A 149 11.51 -22.69 21.28
N ALA A 150 11.26 -23.94 21.72
CA ALA A 150 12.32 -24.90 22.00
C ALA A 150 13.19 -25.19 20.76
N SER A 151 12.57 -25.36 19.59
CA SER A 151 13.28 -25.63 18.34
C SER A 151 14.10 -24.43 17.83
N ALA A 152 13.65 -23.20 18.06
CA ALA A 152 14.30 -22.00 17.57
C ALA A 152 15.68 -21.78 18.21
N THR A 153 15.80 -22.13 19.49
CA THR A 153 17.08 -22.15 20.23
C THR A 153 18.11 -23.05 19.53
N SER A 154 17.67 -24.15 18.91
CA SER A 154 18.56 -25.07 18.20
C SER A 154 18.98 -24.59 16.80
N ARG A 155 18.22 -23.66 16.20
CA ARG A 155 18.44 -23.16 14.83
C ARG A 155 19.03 -21.76 14.76
N ASP A 156 19.52 -21.23 15.89
CA ASP A 156 19.98 -19.84 16.03
C ASP A 156 18.95 -18.82 15.52
N ARG A 157 17.67 -19.16 15.70
CA ARG A 157 16.55 -18.32 15.29
C ARG A 157 16.05 -17.58 16.52
N GLU A 158 16.15 -16.27 16.50
CA GLU A 158 15.57 -15.43 17.55
C GLU A 158 14.04 -15.42 17.42
N LEU A 159 13.37 -16.18 18.28
CA LEU A 159 11.92 -16.10 18.49
C LEU A 159 11.65 -15.41 19.83
N VAL A 160 10.74 -14.44 19.79
CA VAL A 160 10.27 -13.72 20.97
C VAL A 160 8.79 -13.97 21.16
N GLN A 161 8.39 -14.27 22.39
CA GLN A 161 6.98 -14.33 22.75
C GLN A 161 6.39 -12.91 22.78
N THR A 162 5.29 -12.71 22.07
CA THR A 162 4.62 -11.41 22.03
C THR A 162 3.41 -11.39 22.96
N THR A 163 2.93 -10.19 23.25
CA THR A 163 1.61 -9.98 23.85
C THR A 163 0.51 -9.88 22.78
N MET A 164 0.81 -10.13 21.50
CA MET A 164 -0.18 -10.01 20.43
C MET A 164 -1.09 -11.23 20.42
N GLY A 165 -2.35 -11.03 20.04
CA GLY A 165 -3.30 -12.12 19.89
C GLY A 165 -4.74 -11.66 19.94
N CYS A 166 -5.64 -12.52 19.43
CA CYS A 166 -7.08 -12.40 19.60
C CYS A 166 -7.55 -13.41 20.65
N GLY A 167 -7.74 -12.95 21.88
CA GLY A 167 -8.11 -13.80 23.01
C GLY A 167 -6.95 -14.65 23.55
N ASP A 168 -7.26 -15.54 24.47
CA ASP A 168 -6.25 -16.27 25.26
C ASP A 168 -5.61 -17.45 24.51
N GLU A 169 -6.30 -18.00 23.52
CA GLU A 169 -5.91 -19.20 22.77
C GLU A 169 -4.89 -18.91 21.65
N MET A 170 -4.81 -17.65 21.19
CA MET A 170 -3.89 -17.25 20.12
C MET A 170 -2.52 -16.92 20.71
N LYS A 171 -1.50 -17.75 20.47
CA LYS A 171 -0.12 -17.46 20.87
C LYS A 171 0.67 -16.95 19.68
N VAL A 172 1.04 -15.66 19.73
CA VAL A 172 1.84 -15.04 18.68
C VAL A 172 3.31 -14.98 19.08
N LEU A 173 4.17 -15.66 18.33
CA LEU A 173 5.63 -15.48 18.40
C LEU A 173 6.10 -14.54 17.29
N ALA A 174 7.24 -13.88 17.48
CA ALA A 174 7.85 -12.99 16.51
C ALA A 174 9.30 -13.36 16.22
N SER A 175 9.71 -13.25 14.96
CA SER A 175 11.12 -13.16 14.55
C SER A 175 11.31 -11.98 13.60
N ALA A 176 12.49 -11.38 13.58
CA ALA A 176 12.78 -10.24 12.73
C ALA A 176 14.20 -10.30 12.15
N GLY A 177 14.50 -9.40 11.22
CA GLY A 177 15.87 -9.15 10.74
C GLY A 177 16.24 -9.89 9.47
N VAL A 178 15.32 -10.62 8.84
CA VAL A 178 15.52 -11.18 7.51
C VAL A 178 15.13 -10.15 6.44
N PRO A 179 15.84 -10.08 5.30
CA PRO A 179 15.42 -9.25 4.18
C PRO A 179 13.99 -9.57 3.74
N TYR A 180 13.24 -8.54 3.34
CA TYR A 180 11.91 -8.74 2.79
C TYR A 180 12.00 -9.43 1.42
N ASP A 181 11.40 -10.62 1.32
CA ASP A 181 11.30 -11.36 0.06
C ASP A 181 9.94 -11.13 -0.60
N ALA A 182 9.92 -10.29 -1.63
CA ALA A 182 8.72 -10.00 -2.40
C ALA A 182 8.26 -11.20 -3.26
N THR A 183 9.14 -12.18 -3.54
CA THR A 183 8.81 -13.36 -4.38
C THR A 183 8.04 -14.42 -3.61
N GLY A 184 8.09 -14.38 -2.28
CA GLY A 184 7.24 -15.16 -1.41
C GLY A 184 7.67 -16.60 -1.17
N SER A 185 8.97 -16.89 -1.18
CA SER A 185 9.48 -18.21 -0.78
C SER A 185 9.47 -18.36 0.75
N TYR A 186 8.27 -18.43 1.33
CA TYR A 186 8.06 -18.44 2.78
C TYR A 186 8.19 -19.83 3.41
N ALA A 187 8.50 -20.87 2.64
CA ALA A 187 8.66 -22.23 3.13
C ALA A 187 9.75 -22.33 4.22
N GLY A 188 10.81 -21.51 4.11
CA GLY A 188 11.88 -21.45 5.12
C GLY A 188 11.44 -20.91 6.49
N TYR A 189 10.26 -20.28 6.55
CA TYR A 189 9.67 -19.75 7.77
C TYR A 189 8.64 -20.68 8.40
N ALA A 190 8.31 -21.82 7.78
CA ALA A 190 7.31 -22.73 8.32
C ALA A 190 7.72 -23.27 9.71
N LEU A 191 6.79 -23.21 10.66
CA LEU A 191 6.89 -23.85 11.97
C LEU A 191 5.67 -24.76 12.11
N GLU A 192 5.89 -26.00 12.54
CA GLU A 192 4.82 -26.99 12.66
C GLU A 192 3.76 -26.51 13.66
N GLY A 193 2.50 -26.52 13.25
CA GLY A 193 1.37 -26.04 14.06
C GLY A 193 1.27 -24.53 14.23
N CYS A 194 2.00 -23.76 13.40
CA CYS A 194 1.93 -22.29 13.38
C CYS A 194 1.73 -21.75 11.96
N ASP A 195 0.86 -20.75 11.83
CA ASP A 195 0.73 -19.97 10.60
C ASP A 195 1.71 -18.79 10.61
N ALA A 196 2.56 -18.70 9.60
CA ALA A 196 3.52 -17.61 9.44
C ALA A 196 2.89 -16.45 8.68
N ILE A 197 2.94 -15.27 9.28
CA ILE A 197 2.41 -14.02 8.73
C ILE A 197 3.55 -13.03 8.54
N ILE A 198 3.71 -12.56 7.31
CA ILE A 198 4.82 -11.70 6.91
C ILE A 198 4.38 -10.24 6.96
N VAL A 199 5.11 -9.45 7.74
CA VAL A 199 4.90 -8.02 7.95
C VAL A 199 6.16 -7.28 7.52
N PRO A 200 6.12 -6.48 6.45
CA PRO A 200 7.21 -5.60 6.10
C PRO A 200 7.38 -4.56 7.20
N VAL A 201 8.63 -4.25 7.52
CA VAL A 201 9.01 -3.20 8.46
C VAL A 201 10.18 -2.42 7.86
N MET A 202 10.36 -1.18 8.31
CA MET A 202 11.51 -0.37 7.91
C MET A 202 12.83 -1.13 8.15
N GLY A 203 13.72 -1.10 7.16
CA GLY A 203 15.08 -1.60 7.34
C GLY A 203 15.88 -0.70 8.27
N SER A 204 16.71 -1.28 9.13
CA SER A 204 17.71 -0.53 9.87
C SER A 204 18.99 -0.43 9.04
N SER A 205 19.64 0.75 9.02
CA SER A 205 20.97 0.91 8.43
C SER A 205 22.03 0.02 9.09
N ALA A 206 21.74 -0.49 10.29
CA ALA A 206 22.56 -1.42 11.07
C ALA A 206 22.29 -2.92 10.76
N GLY A 207 21.37 -3.25 9.84
CA GLY A 207 21.25 -4.59 9.26
C GLY A 207 20.63 -5.68 10.13
N LYS A 208 20.12 -5.38 11.33
CA LYS A 208 19.31 -6.33 12.12
C LYS A 208 18.17 -5.60 12.85
N ALA A 209 16.94 -6.01 12.57
CA ALA A 209 15.78 -5.64 13.39
C ALA A 209 15.65 -6.68 14.52
N ASN A 210 15.48 -6.22 15.76
CA ASN A 210 15.30 -7.11 16.91
C ASN A 210 13.80 -7.33 17.16
N ALA A 211 13.39 -8.60 17.19
CA ALA A 211 12.00 -9.02 17.35
C ALA A 211 11.39 -8.60 18.70
N SER A 212 12.19 -8.34 19.73
CA SER A 212 11.68 -7.83 21.01
C SER A 212 11.02 -6.45 20.89
N TYR A 213 11.38 -5.68 19.85
CA TYR A 213 10.78 -4.38 19.55
C TYR A 213 9.61 -4.48 18.55
N TYR A 214 8.98 -5.66 18.41
CA TYR A 214 7.90 -5.89 17.43
C TYR A 214 6.80 -4.82 17.44
N LYS A 215 6.43 -4.28 18.61
CA LYS A 215 5.42 -3.20 18.70
C LYS A 215 5.87 -1.97 17.94
N GLN A 216 7.07 -1.49 18.24
CA GLN A 216 7.66 -0.35 17.58
C GLN A 216 7.89 -0.63 16.10
N LEU A 217 8.35 -1.82 15.72
CA LEU A 217 8.55 -2.17 14.31
C LEU A 217 7.24 -2.12 13.51
N ILE A 218 6.11 -2.54 14.08
CA ILE A 218 4.78 -2.43 13.46
C ILE A 218 4.33 -0.97 13.41
N ASP A 219 4.46 -0.23 14.52
CA ASP A 219 4.04 1.17 14.61
C ASP A 219 4.87 2.09 13.70
N ASP A 220 6.15 1.79 13.52
CA ASP A 220 7.04 2.45 12.57
C ASP A 220 6.70 2.10 11.12
N GLY A 221 5.93 1.04 10.89
CA GLY A 221 5.42 0.69 9.58
C GLY A 221 6.51 0.34 8.57
N PHE A 222 6.19 0.54 7.29
CA PHE A 222 7.06 0.23 6.16
C PHE A 222 6.82 1.20 5.01
N ARG A 223 7.79 1.25 4.08
CA ARG A 223 7.73 2.11 2.90
C ARG A 223 7.10 1.35 1.74
N LEU A 224 6.12 1.99 1.11
CA LEU A 224 5.57 1.63 -0.19
C LEU A 224 6.05 2.63 -1.22
N THR A 225 6.22 2.17 -2.44
CA THR A 225 6.37 3.00 -3.64
C THR A 225 5.21 2.77 -4.59
N TRP A 226 4.85 3.76 -5.39
CA TRP A 226 3.88 3.58 -6.47
C TRP A 226 4.46 4.02 -7.80
N GLU A 227 4.06 3.31 -8.85
CA GLU A 227 4.32 3.77 -10.22
C GLU A 227 3.33 4.87 -10.59
N GLY A 228 3.84 5.95 -11.18
CA GLY A 228 2.98 6.95 -11.80
C GLY A 228 2.57 6.49 -13.20
N PRO A 229 1.52 7.09 -13.81
CA PRO A 229 1.26 6.91 -15.22
C PRO A 229 2.55 7.23 -16.01
N THR A 230 3.03 6.29 -16.83
CA THR A 230 4.12 6.59 -17.76
C THR A 230 3.62 7.63 -18.74
N LEU A 231 4.00 8.90 -18.56
CA LEU A 231 3.81 9.90 -19.60
C LEU A 231 4.62 9.44 -20.82
N PRO A 232 4.02 9.39 -22.02
CA PRO A 232 4.79 9.07 -23.21
C PRO A 232 5.94 10.07 -23.35
N ALA A 233 7.12 9.56 -23.69
CA ALA A 233 8.28 10.41 -23.94
C ALA A 233 7.92 11.48 -24.99
N PRO A 234 8.34 12.74 -24.81
CA PRO A 234 8.15 13.75 -25.83
C PRO A 234 8.80 13.26 -27.13
N ALA A 235 8.03 13.25 -28.21
CA ALA A 235 8.46 12.91 -29.56
C ALA A 235 9.47 13.93 -30.11
#